data_AF-A0A1V5J5H8-F1
#
_entry.id   AF-A0A1V5J5H8-F1
#
_cell.length_a   1.000
_cell.length_b   1.000
_cell.length_c   1.000
_cell.angle_alpha   90.00
_cell.angle_beta   90.00
_cell.angle_gamma   90.00
#
_symmetry.space_group_name_H-M   'P 1'
#
loop_
_entity.id
_entity.type
_entity.pdbx_description
1 polymer ?
#
loop_
_entity_poly.entity_id
_entity_poly.type
_entity_poly.pdbx_seq_one_letter_code
_entity_poly.pdbx_strand_id
1 'polypeptide(L)'
;MVNAVTYHELSTPMTFERYTCSQNGSFMGWSVEEKEYGRYMRHRTDIRDLYLVGQWVFPGFGVAGVMASGYYLARETLKNDGIDLKKELTEHLSSRS
;
A
#
# COMPACT_ATOMS: atom_id res chain seq x y z
N MET A 1 -16.53 -39.90 16.75
CA MET A 1 -16.37 -38.51 16.29
C MET A 1 -15.98 -38.55 14.83
N VAL A 2 -16.81 -38.04 13.92
CA VAL A 2 -16.46 -37.96 12.50
C VAL A 2 -15.57 -36.74 12.27
N ASN A 3 -14.39 -36.97 11.72
CA ASN A 3 -13.43 -35.92 11.40
C ASN A 3 -13.86 -35.29 10.06
N ALA A 4 -14.46 -34.09 10.12
CA ALA A 4 -15.14 -33.44 8.99
C ALA A 4 -14.21 -32.55 8.14
N VAL A 5 -12.93 -32.43 8.49
CA VAL A 5 -11.96 -31.63 7.75
C VAL A 5 -11.49 -32.41 6.53
N THR A 6 -11.89 -31.99 5.33
CA THR A 6 -11.51 -32.60 4.05
C THR A 6 -10.25 -32.00 3.44
N TYR A 7 -9.90 -30.76 3.82
CA TYR A 7 -8.73 -30.04 3.32
C TYR A 7 -8.24 -29.02 4.35
N HIS A 8 -6.93 -28.77 4.39
CA HIS A 8 -6.34 -27.66 5.13
C HIS A 8 -5.08 -27.15 4.43
N GLU A 9 -4.83 -25.85 4.55
CA GLU A 9 -3.57 -25.19 4.19
C GLU A 9 -3.14 -24.27 5.34
N LEU A 10 -1.83 -24.07 5.48
CA LEU A 10 -1.24 -23.23 6.51
C LEU A 10 -0.48 -22.07 5.87
N SER A 11 -0.68 -20.87 6.40
CA SER A 11 0.17 -19.71 6.16
C SER A 11 0.83 -19.28 7.46
N THR A 12 2.13 -19.00 7.39
CA THR A 12 2.95 -18.51 8.51
C THR A 12 3.62 -17.19 8.09
N PRO A 13 4.21 -16.42 9.02
CA PRO A 13 5.02 -15.26 8.64
C PRO A 13 6.12 -15.59 7.62
N MET A 14 6.76 -16.77 7.73
CA MET A 14 7.73 -17.25 6.73
C MET A 14 7.09 -17.48 5.35
N THR A 15 5.85 -17.97 5.32
CA THR A 15 5.06 -18.11 4.09
C THR A 15 4.82 -16.74 3.46
N PHE A 16 4.43 -15.75 4.26
CA PHE A 16 4.19 -14.38 3.81
C PHE A 16 5.47 -13.73 3.24
N GLU A 17 6.57 -13.81 3.97
CA GLU A 17 7.87 -13.28 3.53
C GLU A 17 8.33 -13.94 2.23
N ARG A 18 8.20 -15.28 2.11
CA ARG A 18 8.54 -16.01 0.89
C ARG A 18 7.73 -15.56 -0.34
N TYR A 19 6.44 -15.29 -0.18
CA TYR A 19 5.56 -14.97 -1.31
C TYR A 19 5.46 -13.49 -1.63
N THR A 20 5.71 -12.60 -0.67
CA THR A 20 5.51 -11.16 -0.83
C THR A 20 6.80 -10.36 -0.69
N CYS A 21 7.91 -11.01 -0.33
CA CYS A 21 9.16 -10.36 0.08
C CYS A 21 8.96 -9.34 1.22
N SER A 22 7.88 -9.47 1.99
CA SER A 22 7.61 -8.60 3.11
C SER A 22 8.42 -9.04 4.33
N GLN A 23 9.32 -8.18 4.78
CA GLN A 23 10.25 -8.45 5.87
C GLN A 23 9.53 -8.97 7.11
N ASN A 24 10.05 -10.06 7.69
CA ASN A 24 9.48 -10.74 8.86
C ASN A 24 8.01 -11.18 8.70
N GLY A 25 7.54 -11.30 7.46
CA GLY A 25 6.15 -11.65 7.14
C GLY A 25 5.13 -10.56 7.49
N SER A 26 5.54 -9.28 7.56
CA SER A 26 4.61 -8.19 7.88
C SER A 26 3.51 -8.07 6.82
N PHE A 27 2.25 -8.13 7.25
CA PHE A 27 1.10 -7.95 6.36
C PHE A 27 0.56 -6.50 6.35
N MET A 28 1.13 -5.61 7.20
CA MET A 28 0.64 -4.24 7.41
C MET A 28 1.77 -3.19 7.39
N GLY A 29 2.97 -3.55 6.97
CA GLY A 29 4.11 -2.63 6.94
C GLY A 29 4.73 -2.41 8.32
N TRP A 30 5.07 -1.15 8.65
CA TRP A 30 5.79 -0.80 9.88
C TRP A 30 4.92 -0.98 11.13
N SER A 31 5.57 -1.32 12.25
CA SER A 31 4.93 -1.27 13.58
C SER A 31 4.58 0.17 13.92
N VAL A 32 3.36 0.38 14.43
CA VAL A 32 2.89 1.69 14.86
C VAL A 32 3.00 1.77 16.37
N GLU A 33 4.18 2.11 16.84
CA GLU A 33 4.38 2.49 18.23
C GLU A 33 3.93 3.94 18.43
N GLU A 34 3.41 4.26 19.61
CA GLU A 34 2.90 5.60 19.93
C GLU A 34 3.92 6.71 19.61
N LYS A 35 5.19 6.47 19.95
CA LYS A 35 6.30 7.41 19.70
C LYS A 35 6.65 7.60 18.21
N GLU A 36 6.27 6.65 17.36
CA GLU A 36 6.55 6.65 15.92
C GLU A 36 5.32 7.02 15.08
N TYR A 37 4.16 7.21 15.70
CA TYR A 37 2.94 7.58 15.00
C TYR A 37 3.15 8.89 14.23
N GLY A 38 2.80 8.89 12.94
CA GLY A 38 3.02 10.03 12.05
C GLY A 38 4.39 10.06 11.36
N ARG A 39 5.35 9.23 11.76
CA ARG A 39 6.69 9.16 11.15
C ARG A 39 6.74 8.13 10.01
N TYR A 40 5.95 8.37 8.98
CA TYR A 40 5.88 7.48 7.83
C TYR A 40 7.04 7.69 6.85
N MET A 41 7.46 6.60 6.19
CA MET A 41 8.33 6.70 5.03
C MET A 41 7.62 7.50 3.93
N ARG A 42 8.36 8.41 3.28
CA ARG A 42 7.87 9.31 2.25
C ARG A 42 7.88 8.63 0.87
N HIS A 43 7.04 9.11 -0.03
CA HIS A 43 7.01 8.63 -1.42
C HIS A 43 8.27 9.03 -2.20
N ARG A 44 8.76 10.27 -2.03
CA ARG A 44 9.97 10.74 -2.70
C ARG A 44 11.21 10.27 -1.97
N THR A 45 12.17 9.78 -2.74
CA THR A 45 13.53 9.53 -2.28
C THR A 45 14.45 10.67 -2.70
N ASP A 46 15.67 10.69 -2.16
CA ASP A 46 16.71 11.63 -2.61
C ASP A 46 17.29 11.25 -3.99
N ILE A 47 16.93 10.07 -4.51
CA ILE A 47 17.31 9.61 -5.85
C ILE A 47 16.27 10.12 -6.84
N ARG A 48 16.76 10.83 -7.86
CA ARG A 48 15.92 11.40 -8.92
C ARG A 48 15.09 10.30 -9.60
N ASP A 49 13.80 10.58 -9.78
CA ASP A 49 12.85 9.70 -10.46
C ASP A 49 12.66 8.31 -9.81
N LEU A 50 13.09 8.15 -8.56
CA LEU A 50 12.82 6.98 -7.75
C LEU A 50 11.79 7.30 -6.67
N TYR A 51 10.67 6.59 -6.73
CA TYR A 51 9.53 6.76 -5.85
C TYR A 51 9.17 5.47 -5.13
N LEU A 52 8.62 5.60 -3.93
CA LEU A 52 8.16 4.50 -3.09
C LEU A 52 6.64 4.55 -2.93
N VAL A 53 6.01 3.37 -2.98
CA VAL A 53 4.58 3.15 -2.71
C VAL A 53 4.38 1.84 -1.97
N GLY A 54 3.22 1.67 -1.36
CA GLY A 54 2.79 0.42 -0.75
C GLY A 54 2.72 0.49 0.77
N GLN A 55 2.58 -0.68 1.41
CA GLN A 55 2.24 -0.77 2.85
C GLN A 55 3.32 -0.21 3.78
N TRP A 56 4.55 -0.08 3.30
CA TRP A 56 5.69 0.47 4.03
C TRP A 56 5.83 2.00 3.89
N VAL A 57 5.01 2.63 3.05
CA VAL A 57 5.09 4.04 2.69
C VAL A 57 3.78 4.72 3.06
N PHE A 58 3.80 5.99 3.41
CA PHE A 58 2.60 6.76 3.74
C PHE A 58 1.43 6.48 2.76
N PRO A 59 0.18 6.30 3.24
CA PRO A 59 -0.26 6.26 4.65
C PRO A 59 0.01 4.91 5.36
N GLY A 60 0.57 3.93 4.65
CA GLY A 60 0.91 2.60 5.14
C GLY A 60 -0.27 1.63 5.17
N PHE A 61 -0.03 0.43 5.70
CA PHE A 61 -1.04 -0.57 6.06
C PHE A 61 -1.75 -1.22 4.87
N GLY A 62 -2.77 -2.04 5.16
CA GLY A 62 -3.44 -2.94 4.22
C GLY A 62 -4.04 -2.28 2.98
N VAL A 63 -4.83 -3.05 2.23
CA VAL A 63 -5.24 -2.75 0.85
C VAL A 63 -5.69 -1.29 0.61
N ALA A 64 -6.56 -0.74 1.47
CA ALA A 64 -7.02 0.65 1.33
C ALA A 64 -5.88 1.68 1.46
N GLY A 65 -4.95 1.45 2.39
CA GLY A 65 -3.78 2.29 2.59
C GLY A 65 -2.78 2.20 1.45
N VAL A 66 -2.55 0.99 0.90
CA VAL A 66 -1.75 0.80 -0.32
C VAL A 66 -2.35 1.52 -1.52
N MET A 67 -3.66 1.43 -1.73
CA MET A 67 -4.34 2.15 -2.81
C MET A 67 -4.18 3.67 -2.64
N ALA A 68 -4.38 4.18 -1.42
CA ALA A 68 -4.18 5.59 -1.11
C ALA A 68 -2.72 6.03 -1.34
N SER A 69 -1.75 5.19 -0.98
CA SER A 69 -0.32 5.42 -1.20
C SER A 69 -0.02 5.67 -2.68
N GLY A 70 -0.51 4.79 -3.57
CA GLY A 70 -0.37 4.96 -5.01
C GLY A 70 -1.08 6.20 -5.54
N TYR A 71 -2.30 6.46 -5.08
CA TYR A 71 -3.08 7.64 -5.47
C TYR A 71 -2.36 8.95 -5.09
N TYR A 72 -1.79 9.05 -3.89
CA TYR A 72 -1.10 10.26 -3.45
C TYR A 72 0.17 10.53 -4.24
N LEU A 73 0.99 9.50 -4.51
CA LEU A 73 2.15 9.66 -5.38
C LEU A 73 1.74 10.09 -6.79
N ALA A 74 0.73 9.44 -7.37
CA ALA A 74 0.25 9.77 -8.71
C ALA A 74 -0.25 11.22 -8.77
N ARG A 75 -1.06 11.62 -7.79
CA ARG A 75 -1.56 13.00 -7.69
C ARG A 75 -0.43 14.02 -7.58
N GLU A 76 0.59 13.73 -6.79
CA GLU A 76 1.74 14.62 -6.63
C GLU A 76 2.57 14.73 -7.91
N THR A 77 2.85 13.60 -8.56
CA THR A 77 3.67 13.56 -9.78
C THR A 77 2.95 14.24 -10.94
N LEU A 78 1.68 13.90 -11.17
CA LEU A 78 0.87 14.45 -12.26
C LEU A 78 0.60 15.95 -12.09
N LYS A 79 0.54 16.44 -10.85
CA LYS A 79 0.41 17.88 -10.60
C LYS A 79 1.60 18.66 -11.17
N ASN A 80 2.81 18.10 -11.15
CA ASN A 80 3.99 18.73 -11.75
C ASN A 80 3.88 18.81 -13.28
N ASP A 81 3.12 17.90 -13.88
CA ASP A 81 2.82 17.86 -15.32
C ASP A 81 1.58 18.70 -15.69
N GLY A 82 1.00 19.43 -14.73
CA GLY A 82 -0.19 20.26 -14.94
C GLY A 82 -1.52 19.49 -14.96
N ILE A 83 -1.53 18.22 -14.54
CA ILE A 83 -2.71 17.35 -14.55
C ILE A 83 -3.35 17.31 -13.16
N ASP A 84 -4.64 17.66 -13.06
CA ASP A 84 -5.44 17.49 -11.84
C ASP A 84 -6.08 16.10 -11.81
N LEU A 85 -5.35 15.14 -11.21
CA LEU A 85 -5.80 13.75 -11.11
C LEU A 85 -7.18 13.61 -10.45
N LYS A 86 -7.51 14.44 -9.45
CA LYS A 86 -8.79 14.33 -8.75
C LYS A 86 -9.94 14.71 -9.68
N LYS A 87 -9.76 15.81 -10.42
CA LYS A 87 -10.74 16.28 -11.39
C LYS A 87 -10.97 15.22 -12.48
N GLU A 88 -9.89 14.77 -13.12
CA GLU A 88 -9.92 13.77 -14.21
C GLU A 88 -10.63 12.48 -13.80
N LEU A 89 -10.28 11.91 -12.64
CA LEU A 89 -10.94 10.70 -12.14
C LEU A 89 -12.43 10.93 -11.86
N THR A 90 -12.79 12.08 -11.29
CA THR A 90 -14.19 12.39 -10.99
C THR A 90 -15.01 12.50 -12.27
N GLU A 91 -14.51 13.24 -13.26
CA GLU A 91 -15.17 13.38 -14.57
C GLU A 91 -15.29 12.02 -15.28
N HIS A 92 -14.23 11.22 -15.27
CA HIS A 92 -14.24 9.88 -15.86
C HIS A 92 -15.29 8.97 -15.21
N LEU A 93 -15.36 8.92 -13.88
CA LEU A 93 -16.32 8.08 -13.17
C LEU A 93 -17.76 8.56 -13.38
N SER A 94 -18.01 9.87 -13.35
CA SER A 94 -19.32 10.47 -13.63
C SER A 94 -19.79 10.23 -15.07
N SER A 95 -18.88 10.07 -16.03
CA SER A 95 -19.24 9.77 -17.43
C SER A 95 -19.72 8.33 -17.65
N ARG A 96 -19.49 7.42 -16.68
CA ARG A 96 -19.81 5.99 -16.78
C ARG A 96 -21.00 5.55 -15.93
N SER A 97 -21.54 6.46 -15.12
CA SER A 97 -22.77 6.30 -14.32
C SER A 97 -23.97 6.88 -15.05
#